data_AF-A0A4R8IEY7-F1
#
_entry.id   AF-A0A4R8IEY7-F1
#
_cell.length_a   1.000
_cell.length_b   1.000
_cell.length_c   1.000
_cell.angle_alpha   90.00
_cell.angle_beta   90.00
_cell.angle_gamma   90.00
#
_symmetry.space_group_name_H-M   'P 1'
#
loop_
_entity.id
_entity.type
_entity.pdbx_description
1 polymer ?
#
loop_
_entity_poly.entity_id
_entity_poly.type
_entity_poly.pdbx_seq_one_letter_code
_entity_poly.pdbx_strand_id
1 'polypeptide(L)'
;MKSIKTIFILSLILFSNFIYAQKIEITEKNLFKIFKKTIEQENKNQIKTVSNPWIADNSNDVFSKSDTIIFTNGKNNHYCKDVNWTFYRKNKFIRNYGDFCSEPTSYTVTKIQDYFEIKINEMDTRKYFELYNQGKLIDKFEIISLEKSQSLSYKNLIEYTLKLRRIRDF
;
A
#
# COMPACT_ATOMS: atom_id res chain seq x y z
N MET A 1 -34.52 14.59 -41.39
CA MET A 1 -34.18 13.55 -40.39
C MET A 1 -32.72 13.04 -40.44
N LYS A 2 -31.75 13.80 -41.00
CA LYS A 2 -30.32 13.42 -41.02
C LYS A 2 -29.47 14.04 -39.88
N SER A 3 -29.97 15.10 -39.23
CA SER A 3 -29.21 15.86 -38.21
C SER A 3 -29.23 15.21 -36.81
N ILE A 4 -30.27 14.43 -36.47
CA ILE A 4 -30.39 13.79 -35.14
C ILE A 4 -29.38 12.65 -34.95
N LYS A 5 -28.98 11.96 -36.04
CA LYS A 5 -27.97 10.88 -35.97
C LYS A 5 -26.56 11.39 -35.65
N THR A 6 -26.23 12.62 -36.06
CA THR A 6 -24.90 13.20 -35.84
C THR A 6 -24.70 13.67 -34.39
N ILE A 7 -25.77 14.13 -33.73
CA ILE A 7 -25.72 14.58 -32.32
C ILE A 7 -25.51 13.39 -31.37
N PHE A 8 -26.06 12.22 -31.67
CA PHE A 8 -25.88 11.02 -30.86
C PHE A 8 -24.42 10.53 -30.83
N ILE A 9 -23.71 10.62 -31.96
CA ILE A 9 -22.31 10.20 -32.09
C ILE A 9 -21.37 11.13 -31.32
N LEU A 10 -21.67 12.45 -31.26
CA LEU A 10 -20.87 13.38 -30.44
C LEU A 10 -21.08 13.17 -28.94
N SER A 11 -22.27 12.76 -28.50
CA SER A 11 -22.56 12.54 -27.07
C SER A 11 -21.86 11.29 -26.49
N LEU A 12 -21.55 10.30 -27.34
CA LEU A 12 -20.93 9.04 -26.91
C LEU A 12 -19.43 9.19 -26.59
N ILE A 13 -18.78 10.24 -27.09
CA ILE A 13 -17.34 10.49 -26.89
C ILE A 13 -17.08 11.19 -25.54
N LEU A 14 -18.08 11.82 -24.93
CA LEU A 14 -17.92 12.66 -23.74
C LEU A 14 -17.97 11.91 -22.38
N PHE A 15 -18.24 10.59 -22.37
CA PHE A 15 -18.41 9.82 -21.13
C PHE A 15 -17.24 8.87 -20.77
N SER A 16 -16.09 8.96 -21.44
CA SER A 16 -14.99 8.00 -21.25
C SER A 16 -13.92 8.40 -20.21
N ASN A 17 -14.17 9.39 -19.36
CA ASN A 17 -13.27 9.68 -18.22
C ASN A 17 -13.55 8.75 -17.03
N PHE A 18 -13.46 7.44 -17.26
CA PHE A 18 -13.38 6.48 -16.17
C PHE A 18 -11.93 6.44 -15.67
N ILE A 19 -11.74 6.76 -14.39
CA ILE A 19 -10.46 6.60 -13.69
C ILE A 19 -10.25 5.09 -13.50
N TYR A 20 -9.44 4.47 -14.36
CA TYR A 20 -9.13 3.04 -14.24
C TYR A 20 -7.89 2.84 -13.38
N ALA A 21 -8.01 2.17 -12.24
CA ALA A 21 -6.83 1.61 -11.57
C ALA A 21 -6.27 0.45 -12.43
N GLN A 22 -4.96 0.43 -12.68
CA GLN A 22 -4.34 -0.68 -13.42
C GLN A 22 -3.99 -1.79 -12.44
N LYS A 23 -4.65 -2.93 -12.58
CA LYS A 23 -4.30 -4.15 -11.85
C LYS A 23 -2.90 -4.59 -12.27
N ILE A 24 -2.00 -4.70 -11.31
CA ILE A 24 -0.65 -5.21 -11.51
C ILE A 24 -0.66 -6.71 -11.22
N GLU A 25 -0.02 -7.49 -12.08
CA GLU A 25 0.17 -8.92 -11.85
C GLU A 25 1.01 -9.14 -10.58
N ILE A 26 0.47 -9.96 -9.68
CA ILE A 26 1.09 -10.30 -8.40
C ILE A 26 2.20 -11.32 -8.67
N THR A 27 3.42 -10.82 -8.88
CA THR A 27 4.65 -11.61 -8.95
C THR A 27 5.66 -11.07 -7.95
N GLU A 28 6.53 -11.93 -7.42
CA GLU A 28 7.60 -11.51 -6.50
C GLU A 28 8.42 -10.36 -7.07
N LYS A 29 8.78 -10.48 -8.36
CA LYS A 29 9.52 -9.47 -9.11
C LYS A 29 8.79 -8.13 -9.13
N ASN A 30 7.49 -8.11 -9.42
CA ASN A 30 6.72 -6.87 -9.49
C ASN A 30 6.56 -6.22 -8.11
N LEU A 31 6.25 -7.02 -7.08
CA LEU A 31 6.08 -6.56 -5.70
C LEU A 31 7.37 -5.91 -5.19
N PHE A 32 8.50 -6.61 -5.28
CA PHE A 32 9.79 -6.08 -4.84
C PHE A 32 10.30 -4.92 -5.70
N LYS A 33 9.97 -4.89 -7.00
CA LYS A 33 10.25 -3.72 -7.85
C LYS A 33 9.50 -2.49 -7.35
N ILE A 34 8.24 -2.64 -6.96
CA ILE A 34 7.41 -1.56 -6.45
C ILE A 34 7.89 -1.10 -5.07
N PHE A 35 8.09 -2.02 -4.12
CA PHE A 35 8.63 -1.66 -2.80
C PHE A 35 9.99 -0.97 -2.89
N LYS A 36 10.85 -1.40 -3.81
CA LYS A 36 12.13 -0.73 -4.06
C LYS A 36 11.95 0.70 -4.58
N LYS A 37 10.94 0.96 -5.42
CA LYS A 37 10.63 2.31 -5.93
C LYS A 37 10.11 3.24 -4.85
N THR A 38 9.44 2.71 -3.83
CA THR A 38 8.91 3.52 -2.73
C THR A 38 9.95 3.84 -1.66
N ILE A 39 11.17 3.29 -1.76
CA ILE A 39 12.27 3.61 -0.82
C ILE A 39 12.74 5.05 -1.05
N GLU A 40 12.59 5.89 -0.04
CA GLU A 40 13.11 7.25 -0.02
C GLU A 40 14.23 7.35 1.02
N GLN A 41 15.46 7.48 0.55
CA GLN A 41 16.67 7.58 1.38
C GLN A 41 17.69 8.48 0.70
N GLU A 42 18.38 9.31 1.49
CA GLU A 42 19.43 10.20 1.00
C GLU A 42 20.69 9.41 0.62
N ASN A 43 21.02 8.40 1.42
CA ASN A 43 22.19 7.56 1.26
C ASN A 43 21.81 6.07 1.39
N LYS A 44 22.56 5.17 0.72
CA LYS A 44 22.28 3.72 0.67
C LYS A 44 22.20 3.00 2.03
N ASN A 45 22.65 3.62 3.11
CA ASN A 45 22.70 3.05 4.47
C ASN A 45 21.95 3.89 5.51
N GLN A 46 21.32 5.01 5.12
CA GLN A 46 20.53 5.82 6.03
C GLN A 46 19.06 5.45 5.90
N ILE A 47 18.48 4.97 7.00
CA ILE A 47 17.06 4.64 7.04
C ILE A 47 16.31 5.87 7.54
N LYS A 48 15.45 6.43 6.69
CA LYS A 48 14.52 7.48 7.07
C LYS A 48 13.16 6.85 7.34
N THR A 49 12.73 6.84 8.60
CA THR A 49 11.42 6.34 9.01
C THR A 49 10.32 7.26 8.48
N VAL A 50 9.16 6.69 8.15
CA VAL A 50 7.99 7.45 7.67
C VAL A 50 8.30 8.28 6.41
N SER A 51 9.29 7.87 5.60
CA SER A 51 9.56 8.48 4.28
C SER A 51 8.88 7.65 3.20
N ASN A 52 7.95 8.28 2.48
CA ASN A 52 7.08 7.64 1.48
C ASN A 52 6.48 6.27 1.94
N PRO A 53 5.82 6.21 3.11
CA PRO A 53 5.32 4.95 3.65
C PRO A 53 4.15 4.38 2.85
N TRP A 54 3.91 3.08 3.04
CA TRP A 54 2.62 2.45 2.77
C TRP A 54 1.77 2.57 4.02
N ILE A 55 0.60 3.20 3.93
CA ILE A 55 -0.21 3.57 5.08
C ILE A 55 -1.51 2.74 5.06
N ALA A 56 -1.87 2.18 6.20
CA ALA A 56 -3.15 1.55 6.45
C ALA A 56 -3.86 2.20 7.64
N ASP A 57 -5.19 2.22 7.62
CA ASP A 57 -6.00 2.74 8.72
C ASP A 57 -5.83 1.90 9.99
N ASN A 58 -5.62 2.59 11.11
CA ASN A 58 -5.62 2.01 12.44
C ASN A 58 -6.53 2.76 13.42
N SER A 59 -7.44 3.59 12.91
CA SER A 59 -8.48 4.22 13.71
C SER A 59 -9.31 3.11 14.37
N ASN A 60 -9.55 3.21 15.68
CA ASN A 60 -10.27 2.18 16.47
C ASN A 60 -9.67 0.76 16.41
N ASP A 61 -8.35 0.65 16.23
CA ASP A 61 -7.58 -0.60 16.10
C ASP A 61 -7.98 -1.47 14.90
N VAL A 62 -8.56 -0.86 13.86
CA VAL A 62 -9.03 -1.56 12.65
C VAL A 62 -7.95 -2.43 12.03
N PHE A 63 -6.69 -1.98 12.03
CA PHE A 63 -5.58 -2.76 11.50
C PHE A 63 -5.48 -4.15 12.13
N SER A 64 -5.65 -4.24 13.45
CA SER A 64 -5.55 -5.49 14.21
C SER A 64 -6.82 -6.35 14.15
N LYS A 65 -7.99 -5.71 14.05
CA LYS A 65 -9.29 -6.37 14.12
C LYS A 65 -9.79 -6.86 12.76
N SER A 66 -9.38 -6.21 11.67
CA SER A 66 -9.85 -6.52 10.32
C SER A 66 -9.12 -7.71 9.69
N ASP A 67 -9.87 -8.55 8.99
CA ASP A 67 -9.30 -9.62 8.16
C ASP A 67 -8.73 -9.08 6.86
N THR A 68 -9.16 -7.89 6.42
CA THR A 68 -8.68 -7.25 5.19
C THR A 68 -8.02 -5.93 5.52
N ILE A 69 -6.81 -5.74 5.02
CA ILE A 69 -6.02 -4.53 5.22
C ILE A 69 -5.74 -3.91 3.87
N ILE A 70 -5.94 -2.61 3.77
CA ILE A 70 -5.66 -1.83 2.57
C ILE A 70 -4.51 -0.90 2.92
N PHE A 71 -3.41 -1.07 2.21
CA PHE A 71 -2.28 -0.17 2.23
C PHE A 71 -2.31 0.71 0.99
N THR A 72 -2.09 1.99 1.18
CA THR A 72 -1.92 2.95 0.08
C THR A 72 -0.59 3.66 0.23
N ASN A 73 0.13 3.81 -0.87
CA ASN A 73 1.36 4.59 -0.92
C ASN A 73 1.08 5.93 -1.61
N GLY A 74 1.35 7.04 -0.91
CA GLY A 74 1.03 8.37 -1.43
C GLY A 74 0.95 9.47 -0.36
N LYS A 75 0.97 10.73 -0.80
CA LYS A 75 1.09 11.90 0.09
C LYS A 75 -0.20 12.35 0.80
N ASN A 76 -1.37 11.83 0.41
CA ASN A 76 -2.67 12.34 0.88
C ASN A 76 -3.49 11.33 1.72
N ASN A 77 -2.84 10.31 2.29
CA ASN A 77 -3.55 9.39 3.19
C ASN A 77 -3.42 9.92 4.63
N HIS A 78 -4.49 10.54 5.13
CA HIS A 78 -4.55 11.04 6.50
C HIS A 78 -5.62 10.26 7.26
N TYR A 79 -5.19 9.20 7.94
CA TYR A 79 -6.01 8.54 8.95
C TYR A 79 -5.78 9.19 10.31
N CYS A 80 -6.78 9.12 11.18
CA CYS A 80 -6.65 9.58 12.56
C CYS A 80 -5.53 8.87 13.30
N LYS A 81 -5.50 7.54 13.16
CA LYS A 81 -4.39 6.67 13.57
C LYS A 81 -4.03 5.78 12.40
N ASP A 82 -2.75 5.54 12.19
CA ASP A 82 -2.29 4.72 11.08
C ASP A 82 -1.31 3.62 11.51
N VAL A 83 -1.17 2.62 10.65
CA VAL A 83 0.01 1.75 10.60
C VAL A 83 0.73 2.05 9.30
N ASN A 84 2.02 2.30 9.38
CA ASN A 84 2.83 2.64 8.23
C ASN A 84 3.99 1.66 8.05
N TRP A 85 4.20 1.23 6.81
CA TRP A 85 5.33 0.38 6.40
C TRP A 85 6.30 1.22 5.55
N THR A 86 7.47 1.51 6.10
CA THR A 86 8.55 2.22 5.38
C THR A 86 9.62 1.24 4.96
N PHE A 87 9.71 0.97 3.66
CA PHE A 87 10.73 0.09 3.10
C PHE A 87 12.10 0.79 3.07
N TYR A 88 13.12 0.08 3.55
CA TYR A 88 14.53 0.49 3.45
C TYR A 88 15.36 -0.50 2.62
N ARG A 89 14.80 -1.67 2.32
CA ARG A 89 15.24 -2.61 1.29
C ARG A 89 14.03 -3.19 0.58
N LYS A 90 14.21 -3.77 -0.61
CA LYS A 90 13.11 -4.31 -1.44
C LYS A 90 12.15 -5.26 -0.69
N ASN A 91 12.65 -5.96 0.32
CA ASN A 91 11.91 -6.93 1.13
C ASN A 91 12.01 -6.65 2.63
N LYS A 92 12.51 -5.47 3.04
CA LYS A 92 12.63 -5.12 4.47
C LYS A 92 12.05 -3.74 4.74
N PHE A 93 11.27 -3.64 5.81
CA PHE A 93 10.59 -2.42 6.18
C PHE A 93 10.57 -2.22 7.69
N ILE A 94 10.30 -0.98 8.09
CA ILE A 94 9.99 -0.63 9.47
C ILE A 94 8.48 -0.42 9.56
N ARG A 95 7.86 -0.96 10.60
CA ARG A 95 6.46 -0.70 10.93
C ARG A 95 6.37 0.33 12.05
N ASN A 96 5.76 1.48 11.81
CA ASN A 96 5.43 2.43 12.89
C ASN A 96 3.93 2.67 12.96
N TYR A 97 3.51 3.31 14.05
CA TYR A 97 2.13 3.73 14.29
C TYR A 97 2.10 5.24 14.46
N GLY A 98 1.23 5.92 13.73
CA GLY A 98 0.96 7.34 13.86
C GLY A 98 -0.30 7.61 14.67
N ASP A 99 -0.29 8.69 15.45
CA ASP A 99 -1.47 9.31 16.05
C ASP A 99 -1.51 10.79 15.64
N PHE A 100 -2.51 11.13 14.83
CA PHE A 100 -2.73 12.47 14.30
C PHE A 100 -3.93 13.18 14.92
N CYS A 101 -4.69 12.48 15.77
CA CYS A 101 -5.86 13.03 16.43
C CYS A 101 -5.55 13.51 17.85
N SER A 102 -4.50 12.97 18.45
CA SER A 102 -3.97 13.43 19.73
C SER A 102 -2.96 14.55 19.49
N GLU A 103 -3.01 15.62 20.28
CA GLU A 103 -1.99 16.67 20.28
C GLU A 103 -0.95 16.45 21.41
N PRO A 104 0.36 16.53 21.11
CA PRO A 104 0.94 16.71 19.79
C PRO A 104 0.81 15.45 18.93
N THR A 105 0.74 15.62 17.61
CA THR A 105 0.81 14.49 16.68
C THR A 105 2.10 13.72 16.90
N SER A 106 2.02 12.39 16.82
CA SER A 106 3.14 11.55 17.23
C SER A 106 3.28 10.29 16.37
N TYR A 107 4.51 9.79 16.32
CA TYR A 107 4.83 8.48 15.78
C TYR A 107 5.56 7.66 16.84
N THR A 108 5.32 6.36 16.84
CA THR A 108 6.09 5.44 17.68
C THR A 108 7.58 5.47 17.32
N VAL A 109 8.43 5.65 18.33
CA VAL A 109 9.89 5.53 18.17
C VAL A 109 10.23 4.11 17.74
N THR A 110 11.03 4.00 16.68
CA THR A 110 11.42 2.70 16.10
C THR A 110 12.30 1.90 17.08
N LYS A 111 11.94 0.65 17.29
CA LYS A 111 12.66 -0.35 18.09
C LYS A 111 13.02 -1.56 17.23
N ILE A 112 13.84 -2.47 17.75
CA ILE A 112 14.30 -3.65 16.99
C ILE A 112 13.16 -4.58 16.56
N GLN A 113 12.08 -4.62 17.34
CA GLN A 113 10.85 -5.37 17.06
C GLN A 113 10.02 -4.79 15.89
N ASP A 114 10.34 -3.57 15.46
CA ASP A 114 9.62 -2.88 14.39
C ASP A 114 10.25 -3.14 13.01
N TYR A 115 11.38 -3.85 12.95
CA TYR A 115 12.06 -4.22 11.71
C TYR A 115 11.54 -5.55 11.18
N PHE A 116 10.93 -5.54 10.01
CA PHE A 116 10.35 -6.72 9.39
C PHE A 116 11.03 -7.06 8.08
N GLU A 117 11.03 -8.35 7.76
CA GLU A 117 11.39 -8.91 6.48
C GLU A 117 10.19 -9.62 5.86
N ILE A 118 9.93 -9.37 4.59
CA ILE A 118 8.90 -10.04 3.80
C ILE A 118 9.54 -11.19 3.05
N LYS A 119 8.93 -12.38 3.16
CA LYS A 119 9.08 -13.45 2.18
C LYS A 119 7.78 -13.61 1.43
N ILE A 120 7.88 -13.90 0.13
CA ILE A 120 6.73 -14.19 -0.72
C ILE A 120 6.70 -15.68 -0.93
N ASN A 121 5.59 -16.31 -0.54
CA ASN A 121 5.35 -17.73 -0.73
C ASN A 121 4.17 -17.92 -1.68
N GLU A 122 4.14 -19.02 -2.43
CA GLU A 122 3.06 -19.35 -3.37
C GLU A 122 2.49 -20.73 -3.03
N MET A 123 1.18 -20.79 -2.79
CA MET A 123 0.45 -22.02 -2.51
C MET A 123 -0.88 -21.96 -3.27
N ASP A 124 -1.20 -23.02 -4.02
CA ASP A 124 -2.45 -23.15 -4.78
C ASP A 124 -2.77 -21.92 -5.64
N THR A 125 -1.77 -21.42 -6.38
CA THR A 125 -1.82 -20.20 -7.23
C THR A 125 -2.03 -18.87 -6.50
N ARG A 126 -2.15 -18.91 -5.17
CA ARG A 126 -2.25 -17.73 -4.31
C ARG A 126 -0.87 -17.38 -3.77
N LYS A 127 -0.62 -16.09 -3.62
CA LYS A 127 0.63 -15.58 -3.06
C LYS A 127 0.40 -15.01 -1.67
N TYR A 128 1.39 -15.23 -0.82
CA TYR A 128 1.33 -14.84 0.58
C TYR A 128 2.57 -14.04 0.94
N PHE A 129 2.37 -12.98 1.73
CA PHE A 129 3.42 -12.39 2.54
C PHE A 129 3.54 -13.15 3.85
N GLU A 130 4.74 -13.57 4.14
CA GLU A 130 5.16 -14.01 5.46
C GLU A 130 6.05 -12.92 6.04
N LEU A 131 5.63 -12.35 7.18
CA LEU A 131 6.35 -11.29 7.86
C LEU A 131 7.21 -11.85 8.97
N TYR A 132 8.52 -11.63 8.88
CA TYR A 132 9.48 -12.09 9.86
C TYR A 132 10.05 -10.93 10.66
N ASN A 133 10.13 -11.08 11.98
CA ASN A 133 10.95 -10.23 12.84
C ASN A 133 11.99 -11.13 13.55
N GLN A 134 13.27 -10.77 13.43
CA GLN A 134 14.37 -11.55 14.03
C GLN A 134 14.32 -13.06 13.70
N GLY A 135 13.90 -13.40 12.48
CA GLY A 135 13.79 -14.79 12.01
C GLY A 135 12.53 -15.54 12.46
N LYS A 136 11.69 -14.96 13.32
CA LYS A 136 10.39 -15.53 13.72
C LYS A 136 9.29 -15.02 12.81
N LEU A 137 8.42 -15.92 12.36
CA LEU A 137 7.20 -15.55 11.63
C LEU A 137 6.23 -14.89 12.61
N ILE A 138 5.81 -13.66 12.31
CA ILE A 138 4.94 -12.84 13.17
C ILE A 138 3.56 -12.66 12.57
N ASP A 139 3.45 -12.60 11.24
CA ASP A 139 2.18 -12.39 10.56
C ASP A 139 2.21 -13.04 9.17
N LYS A 140 1.04 -13.39 8.66
CA LYS A 140 0.88 -13.95 7.32
C LYS A 140 -0.32 -13.31 6.64
N PHE A 141 -0.12 -12.88 5.41
CA PHE A 141 -1.15 -12.26 4.60
C PHE A 141 -1.24 -12.91 3.24
N GLU A 142 -2.43 -13.21 2.77
CA GLU A 142 -2.66 -13.42 1.36
C GLU A 142 -2.68 -12.08 0.62
N ILE A 143 -2.05 -12.04 -0.54
CA ILE A 143 -2.00 -10.86 -1.40
C ILE A 143 -3.22 -10.91 -2.33
N ILE A 144 -4.20 -10.04 -2.08
CA ILE A 144 -5.47 -10.03 -2.83
C ILE A 144 -5.35 -9.21 -4.12
N SER A 145 -4.79 -8.00 -4.02
CA SER A 145 -4.54 -7.15 -5.19
C SER A 145 -3.39 -6.19 -4.98
N LEU A 146 -2.76 -5.83 -6.10
CA LEU A 146 -1.83 -4.72 -6.21
C LEU A 146 -2.25 -3.89 -7.42
N GLU A 147 -2.49 -2.61 -7.19
CA GLU A 147 -3.05 -1.71 -8.18
C GLU A 147 -2.20 -0.44 -8.26
N LYS A 148 -1.98 0.05 -9.47
CA LYS A 148 -1.39 1.36 -9.71
C LYS A 148 -2.50 2.34 -10.03
N SER A 149 -2.54 3.46 -9.33
CA SER A 149 -3.46 4.55 -9.66
C SER A 149 -3.08 5.15 -11.02
N GLN A 150 -4.02 5.30 -11.93
CA GLN A 150 -3.86 6.18 -13.09
C GLN A 150 -4.24 7.59 -12.67
N SER A 151 -3.26 8.40 -12.26
CA SER A 151 -3.50 9.82 -12.03
C SER A 151 -3.24 10.61 -13.32
N LEU A 152 -4.30 11.16 -13.91
CA LEU A 152 -4.24 12.18 -14.97
C LEU A 152 -4.32 13.61 -14.39
N SER A 153 -4.29 13.77 -13.06
CA SER A 153 -4.46 15.06 -12.39
C SER A 153 -3.37 15.27 -11.32
N TYR A 154 -2.70 16.41 -11.39
CA TYR A 154 -1.61 16.84 -10.50
C TYR A 154 -1.95 16.88 -8.98
N LYS A 155 -3.16 16.50 -8.56
CA LYS A 155 -3.63 16.64 -7.18
C LYS A 155 -4.02 15.35 -6.44
N ASN A 156 -4.02 14.18 -7.09
CA ASN A 156 -4.27 12.90 -6.39
C ASN A 156 -3.00 12.04 -6.36
N LEU A 157 -2.37 11.99 -5.17
CA LEU A 157 -1.00 11.55 -4.90
C LEU A 157 -0.88 10.10 -4.39
N ILE A 158 -1.89 9.24 -4.57
CA ILE A 158 -1.78 7.80 -4.28
C ILE A 158 -1.19 7.12 -5.51
N GLU A 159 0.00 6.54 -5.40
CA GLU A 159 0.67 5.86 -6.52
C GLU A 159 0.24 4.39 -6.62
N TYR A 160 0.14 3.71 -5.48
CA TYR A 160 -0.20 2.29 -5.42
C TYR A 160 -1.17 1.97 -4.28
N THR A 161 -2.01 0.96 -4.52
CA THR A 161 -2.89 0.36 -3.51
C THR A 161 -2.59 -1.14 -3.43
N LEU A 162 -2.36 -1.63 -2.22
CA LEU A 162 -2.09 -3.02 -1.90
C LEU A 162 -3.16 -3.53 -0.95
N LYS A 163 -3.90 -4.56 -1.36
CA LYS A 163 -4.94 -5.20 -0.56
C LYS A 163 -4.46 -6.55 -0.07
N LEU A 164 -4.51 -6.75 1.24
CA LEU A 164 -4.05 -7.94 1.94
C LEU A 164 -5.21 -8.57 2.72
N ARG A 165 -5.23 -9.90 2.80
CA ARG A 165 -6.09 -10.65 3.72
C ARG A 165 -5.23 -11.31 4.79
N ARG A 166 -5.45 -10.99 6.06
CA ARG A 166 -4.73 -11.56 7.20
C ARG A 166 -5.12 -13.03 7.39
N ILE A 167 -4.14 -13.88 7.66
CA ILE A 167 -4.31 -15.27 8.05
C ILE A 167 -4.03 -15.34 9.55
N ARG A 168 -5.02 -15.70 10.37
CA ARG A 168 -4.89 -15.66 11.84
C ARG A 168 -4.26 -16.91 12.43
N ASP A 169 -4.39 -18.04 11.75
CA ASP A 169 -3.87 -19.34 12.19
C ASP A 169 -2.93 -19.88 11.10
N PHE A 170 -1.62 -19.87 11.37
CA PHE A 170 -0.58 -20.35 10.46
C PHE A 170 0.61 -20.96 11.21
#